data_AF-A0A378IUV6-F1
#
_entry.id   AF-A0A378IUV6-F1
#
_cell.length_a   1.000
_cell.length_b   1.000
_cell.length_c   1.000
_cell.angle_alpha   90.00
_cell.angle_beta   90.00
_cell.angle_gamma   90.00
#
_symmetry.space_group_name_H-M   'P 1'
#
loop_
_entity.id
_entity.type
_entity.pdbx_description
1 polymer ?
#
loop_
_entity_poly.entity_id
_entity_poly.type
_entity_poly.pdbx_seq_one_letter_code
_entity_poly.pdbx_strand_id
1 'polypeptide(L)'
;MKDKERCVDPGNAKEDKERRVDPGQVKGDIGTYKFKKDENSPYYELENYVDKLLTEKQKNLLHEGINEYEQTHRQKAEEFFKKIDGYGANISFDNPKYFRELYWDQINKAFQAQDNYIDPKKKKYFESNKLEKAGTKLRHFLGDKQLEELYKLALEEEMNSREYRNALFNRSINEIDGPKGDKKLLAFLGGVSGSGKTSALKMLVDEVLENQGLKDNSEGQEKHYCTILDGALAREVSQMRSITATCVEKKGYSGTVDLQKASNILDGAKNKLEKVAFAEDNLNIAIPETYSNIFSINFMEKYLTMLTTPNRIMVFGRVEAKKDAVAFMGANRAYKDKSEPEYNSSDKCIDPNVKSDKEHKRYNAAGFIWGDLGSKIAQYIFTVYQDDPLSYVLNNDLSLKTENGKKLIVSDRIYDKWVAHQERAQVCTENKIEGPKPVSLEEYRNANGRLSPIVDDSKNDSHVKVIGNFLLNVTKLYLQKEIINMKTQQLNPFLSEEKRKELKEKLEHYQEISQSIKTESSICKLVKNSLEFLNPNTDLRETISKMHDLTAQSEKFLDFKNNFKAAVRPGACVDPCEEQDERFSFNS
;
A
#
# COMPACT_ATOMS: atom_id res chain seq x y z
N MET A 1 -13.32 -35.58 -33.89
CA MET A 1 -13.42 -34.96 -32.55
C MET A 1 -12.05 -35.12 -31.92
N LYS A 2 -11.29 -34.02 -31.81
CA LYS A 2 -9.97 -34.04 -31.17
C LYS A 2 -10.19 -33.82 -29.67
N ASP A 3 -9.78 -34.80 -28.86
CA ASP A 3 -9.69 -34.67 -27.42
C ASP A 3 -8.80 -33.47 -27.08
N LYS A 4 -9.40 -32.44 -26.46
CA LYS A 4 -8.66 -31.35 -25.83
C LYS A 4 -8.09 -31.92 -24.53
N GLU A 5 -6.77 -32.08 -24.47
CA GLU A 5 -6.05 -32.33 -23.22
C GLU A 5 -6.50 -31.29 -22.19
N ARG A 6 -7.09 -31.76 -21.08
CA ARG A 6 -7.39 -30.93 -19.91
C ARG A 6 -6.05 -30.40 -19.37
N CYS A 7 -6.04 -29.20 -18.79
CA CYS A 7 -4.94 -28.76 -17.92
C CYS A 7 -4.78 -29.83 -16.82
N VAL A 8 -3.77 -30.69 -16.96
CA VAL A 8 -3.55 -31.81 -16.06
C VAL A 8 -3.05 -31.26 -14.73
N ASP A 9 -3.70 -31.73 -13.67
CA ASP A 9 -3.31 -31.65 -12.28
C ASP A 9 -1.79 -31.87 -12.09
N PRO A 10 -1.06 -30.96 -11.38
CA PRO A 10 0.32 -31.26 -10.99
C PRO A 10 0.42 -32.50 -10.08
N GLY A 11 -0.69 -32.95 -9.49
CA GLY A 11 -0.78 -34.11 -8.62
C GLY A 11 -0.86 -35.48 -9.31
N ASN A 12 -0.92 -35.56 -10.65
CA ASN A 12 -1.08 -36.86 -11.34
C ASN A 12 -0.21 -37.09 -12.59
N ALA A 13 0.84 -36.29 -12.81
CA ALA A 13 1.87 -36.63 -13.78
C ALA A 13 3.03 -37.39 -13.10
N LYS A 14 3.14 -38.69 -13.38
CA LYS A 14 4.20 -39.61 -12.92
C LYS A 14 5.61 -39.29 -13.47
N GLU A 15 5.88 -38.05 -13.84
CA GLU A 15 7.21 -37.56 -14.17
C GLU A 15 7.38 -36.18 -13.52
N ASP A 16 8.15 -36.16 -12.42
CA ASP A 16 8.66 -34.95 -11.79
C ASP A 16 9.44 -34.14 -12.85
N LYS A 17 8.77 -33.24 -13.57
CA LYS A 17 9.44 -32.20 -14.34
C LYS A 17 10.04 -31.22 -13.32
N GLU A 18 11.26 -31.55 -12.91
CA GLU A 18 12.12 -30.79 -12.01
C GLU A 18 12.09 -29.30 -12.38
N ARG A 19 11.51 -28.49 -11.50
CA ARG A 19 11.47 -27.05 -11.69
C ARG A 19 12.75 -26.45 -11.14
N ARG A 20 13.70 -26.10 -12.01
CA ARG A 20 14.87 -25.27 -11.64
C ARG A 20 14.37 -23.85 -11.38
N VAL A 21 14.06 -23.55 -10.12
CA VAL A 21 13.69 -22.19 -9.68
C VAL A 21 14.74 -21.69 -8.69
N ASP A 22 15.03 -20.39 -8.73
CA ASP A 22 15.93 -19.75 -7.78
C ASP A 22 15.37 -19.90 -6.35
N PRO A 23 16.10 -20.53 -5.40
CA PRO A 23 15.66 -20.68 -4.02
C PRO A 23 15.23 -19.36 -3.36
N GLY A 24 15.84 -18.23 -3.76
CA GLY A 24 15.47 -16.90 -3.28
C GLY A 24 14.06 -16.45 -3.71
N GLN A 25 13.60 -16.88 -4.90
CA GLN A 25 12.27 -16.54 -5.43
C GLN A 25 11.16 -17.41 -4.80
N VAL A 26 11.48 -18.64 -4.44
CA VAL A 26 10.49 -19.64 -4.01
C VAL A 26 10.18 -19.59 -2.51
N LYS A 27 11.04 -18.94 -1.70
CA LYS A 27 10.86 -18.81 -0.25
C LYS A 27 9.52 -18.18 0.17
N GLY A 28 8.87 -17.42 -0.71
CA GLY A 28 7.56 -16.81 -0.49
C GLY A 28 6.40 -17.45 -1.25
N ASP A 29 6.63 -18.55 -1.98
CA ASP A 29 5.59 -19.21 -2.75
C ASP A 29 4.89 -20.27 -1.90
N ILE A 30 3.60 -20.48 -2.17
CA ILE A 30 2.80 -21.52 -1.53
C ILE A 30 3.23 -22.87 -2.13
N GLY A 31 3.62 -23.81 -1.27
CA GLY A 31 4.04 -25.15 -1.67
C GLY A 31 5.25 -25.65 -0.89
N THR A 32 5.59 -26.93 -1.06
CA THR A 32 6.85 -27.49 -0.56
C THR A 32 7.80 -27.65 -1.73
N TYR A 33 9.01 -27.12 -1.59
CA TYR A 33 9.99 -27.09 -2.68
C TYR A 33 11.29 -27.75 -2.23
N LYS A 34 11.80 -28.62 -3.10
CA LYS A 34 13.06 -29.33 -2.94
C LYS A 34 14.00 -28.88 -4.05
N PHE A 35 15.22 -28.51 -3.70
CA PHE A 35 16.21 -27.99 -4.63
C PHE A 35 17.43 -28.88 -4.67
N LYS A 36 18.02 -28.99 -5.86
CA LYS A 36 19.39 -29.49 -6.02
C LYS A 36 20.32 -28.29 -6.21
N LYS A 37 21.47 -28.31 -5.55
CA LYS A 37 22.55 -27.32 -5.74
C LYS A 37 23.24 -27.51 -7.10
N ASP A 38 23.33 -28.75 -7.54
CA ASP A 38 23.78 -29.23 -8.85
C ASP A 38 23.13 -30.61 -9.14
N GLU A 39 23.24 -31.11 -10.38
CA GLU A 39 22.58 -32.36 -10.81
C GLU A 39 22.90 -33.58 -9.93
N ASN A 40 24.04 -33.57 -9.23
CA ASN A 40 24.53 -34.67 -8.40
C ASN A 40 24.36 -34.46 -6.89
N SER A 41 23.90 -33.27 -6.47
CA SER A 41 23.66 -32.94 -5.07
C SER A 41 22.35 -33.54 -4.52
N PRO A 42 22.27 -33.86 -3.22
CA PRO A 42 21.00 -34.24 -2.61
C PRO A 42 20.02 -33.07 -2.62
N TYR A 43 18.73 -33.38 -2.65
CA TYR A 43 17.71 -32.36 -2.48
C TYR A 43 17.82 -31.73 -1.09
N TYR A 44 17.86 -30.41 -1.03
CA TYR A 44 17.68 -29.65 0.22
C TYR A 44 16.33 -28.93 0.20
N GLU A 45 15.69 -28.87 1.36
CA GLU A 45 14.45 -28.12 1.56
C GLU A 45 14.77 -26.65 1.86
N LEU A 46 13.89 -25.76 1.42
CA LEU A 46 13.94 -24.35 1.82
C LEU A 46 13.83 -24.25 3.34
N GLU A 47 14.65 -23.38 3.93
CA GLU A 47 14.64 -23.14 5.37
C GLU A 47 13.24 -22.68 5.82
N ASN A 48 12.60 -23.47 6.69
CA ASN A 48 11.28 -23.15 7.23
C ASN A 48 11.42 -22.28 8.48
N TYR A 49 11.26 -20.96 8.32
CA TYR A 49 11.42 -20.02 9.43
C TYR A 49 10.31 -20.15 10.47
N VAL A 50 9.15 -20.71 10.10
CA VAL A 50 8.10 -21.05 11.06
C VAL A 50 8.65 -21.99 12.13
N ASP A 51 9.37 -23.05 11.75
CA ASP A 51 9.89 -24.02 12.71
C ASP A 51 11.16 -23.54 13.40
N LYS A 52 11.97 -22.73 12.70
CA LYS A 52 13.23 -22.20 13.23
C LYS A 52 13.03 -21.06 14.23
N LEU A 53 12.08 -20.16 14.00
CA LEU A 53 11.96 -18.89 14.74
C LEU A 53 10.76 -18.83 15.68
N LEU A 54 9.66 -19.52 15.38
CA LEU A 54 8.43 -19.40 16.18
C LEU A 54 8.37 -20.44 17.30
N THR A 55 7.88 -20.00 18.45
CA THR A 55 7.50 -20.91 19.55
C THR A 55 6.20 -21.65 19.22
N GLU A 56 5.88 -22.71 19.96
CA GLU A 56 4.62 -23.45 19.77
C GLU A 56 3.38 -22.56 19.99
N LYS A 57 3.44 -21.60 20.92
CA LYS A 57 2.39 -20.60 21.12
C LYS A 57 2.20 -19.74 19.87
N GLN A 58 3.30 -19.26 19.28
CA GLN A 58 3.29 -18.46 18.06
C GLN A 58 2.80 -19.25 16.84
N LYS A 59 3.20 -20.52 16.70
CA LYS A 59 2.71 -21.42 15.64
C LYS A 59 1.20 -21.65 15.74
N ASN A 60 0.69 -21.88 16.95
CA ASN A 60 -0.75 -22.03 17.18
C ASN A 60 -1.53 -20.77 16.79
N LEU A 61 -1.00 -19.57 17.11
CA LEU A 61 -1.60 -18.31 16.69
C LEU A 61 -1.52 -18.10 15.17
N LEU A 62 -0.43 -18.52 14.53
CA LEU A 62 -0.30 -18.46 13.07
C LEU A 62 -1.36 -19.32 12.38
N HIS A 63 -1.72 -20.47 12.97
CA HIS A 63 -2.68 -21.42 12.42
C HIS A 63 -4.10 -21.29 12.99
N GLU A 64 -4.37 -20.28 13.83
CA GLU A 64 -5.69 -20.00 14.42
C GLU A 64 -6.78 -19.79 13.34
N GLY A 65 -7.95 -20.43 13.45
CA GLY A 65 -9.04 -20.27 12.49
C GLY A 65 -9.07 -21.28 11.33
N ILE A 66 -8.03 -22.11 11.16
CA ILE A 66 -7.99 -23.11 10.09
C ILE A 66 -9.05 -24.19 10.31
N ASN A 67 -9.09 -24.76 11.51
CA ASN A 67 -10.04 -25.84 11.85
C ASN A 67 -11.49 -25.35 11.78
N GLU A 68 -11.75 -24.11 12.20
CA GLU A 68 -13.06 -23.47 12.12
C GLU A 68 -13.51 -23.26 10.66
N TYR A 69 -12.56 -22.90 9.77
CA TYR A 69 -12.84 -22.83 8.35
C TYR A 69 -13.14 -24.21 7.77
N GLU A 70 -12.33 -25.23 8.08
CA GLU A 70 -12.52 -26.62 7.61
C GLU A 70 -13.91 -27.18 7.99
N GLN A 71 -14.43 -26.84 9.18
CA GLN A 71 -15.78 -27.26 9.61
C GLN A 71 -16.91 -26.70 8.74
N THR A 72 -16.72 -25.53 8.12
CA THR A 72 -17.73 -24.87 7.27
C THR A 72 -17.44 -25.00 5.78
N HIS A 73 -16.24 -25.49 5.42
CA HIS A 73 -15.75 -25.56 4.04
C HIS A 73 -16.70 -26.36 3.13
N ARG A 74 -17.06 -27.58 3.55
CA ARG A 74 -17.96 -28.44 2.78
C ARG A 74 -19.31 -27.79 2.51
N GLN A 75 -19.91 -27.16 3.53
CA GLN A 75 -21.19 -26.47 3.36
C GLN A 75 -21.07 -25.33 2.34
N LYS A 76 -19.99 -24.55 2.39
CA LYS A 76 -19.72 -23.50 1.39
C LYS A 76 -19.57 -24.09 0.00
N ALA A 77 -18.87 -25.22 -0.14
CA ALA A 77 -18.68 -25.89 -1.43
C ALA A 77 -20.01 -26.38 -2.02
N GLU A 78 -20.86 -27.01 -1.20
CA GLU A 78 -22.20 -27.46 -1.57
C GLU A 78 -23.14 -26.28 -1.94
N GLU A 79 -23.11 -25.19 -1.17
CA GLU A 79 -23.90 -23.98 -1.46
C GLU A 79 -23.46 -23.29 -2.74
N PHE A 80 -22.14 -23.20 -2.98
CA PHE A 80 -21.60 -22.64 -4.21
C PHE A 80 -21.92 -23.52 -5.42
N PHE A 81 -21.81 -24.85 -5.27
CA PHE A 81 -22.14 -25.81 -6.32
C PHE A 81 -23.59 -25.68 -6.81
N LYS A 82 -24.54 -25.38 -5.92
CA LYS A 82 -25.95 -25.12 -6.29
C LYS A 82 -26.13 -23.87 -7.16
N LYS A 83 -25.18 -22.94 -7.16
CA LYS A 83 -25.24 -21.67 -7.92
C LYS A 83 -24.58 -21.75 -9.28
N ILE A 84 -23.80 -22.80 -9.56
CA ILE A 84 -23.04 -22.97 -10.79
C ILE A 84 -23.66 -24.09 -11.63
N ASP A 85 -23.92 -23.83 -12.92
CA ASP A 85 -24.51 -24.79 -13.87
C ASP A 85 -23.50 -25.90 -14.25
N GLY A 86 -23.20 -26.81 -13.31
CA GLY A 86 -22.40 -28.02 -13.56
C GLY A 86 -20.88 -27.83 -13.64
N TYR A 87 -20.34 -26.65 -13.29
CA TYR A 87 -18.90 -26.46 -13.13
C TYR A 87 -18.36 -27.32 -11.97
N GLY A 88 -17.18 -27.93 -12.15
CA GLY A 88 -16.47 -28.59 -11.04
C GLY A 88 -16.99 -29.98 -10.62
N ALA A 89 -17.85 -30.63 -11.42
CA ALA A 89 -18.45 -31.93 -11.10
C ALA A 89 -17.47 -33.08 -10.77
N ASN A 90 -16.16 -32.89 -11.00
CA ASN A 90 -15.12 -33.88 -10.76
C ASN A 90 -14.26 -33.62 -9.51
N ILE A 91 -14.50 -32.53 -8.76
CA ILE A 91 -13.72 -32.19 -7.55
C ILE A 91 -14.56 -32.54 -6.32
N SER A 92 -13.99 -33.31 -5.39
CA SER A 92 -14.65 -33.64 -4.12
C SER A 92 -14.87 -32.39 -3.27
N PHE A 93 -16.06 -32.23 -2.68
CA PHE A 93 -16.32 -31.16 -1.71
C PHE A 93 -15.49 -31.29 -0.43
N ASP A 94 -14.97 -32.49 -0.14
CA ASP A 94 -14.06 -32.72 0.97
C ASP A 94 -12.59 -32.38 0.62
N ASN A 95 -12.30 -31.95 -0.61
CA ASN A 95 -10.96 -31.49 -0.98
C ASN A 95 -10.68 -30.12 -0.32
N PRO A 96 -9.65 -29.98 0.55
CA PRO A 96 -9.29 -28.71 1.17
C PRO A 96 -8.80 -27.63 0.17
N LYS A 97 -8.61 -27.99 -1.11
CA LYS A 97 -8.24 -27.11 -2.22
C LYS A 97 -9.37 -26.91 -3.25
N TYR A 98 -10.60 -27.29 -2.92
CA TYR A 98 -11.75 -27.28 -3.82
C TYR A 98 -11.90 -25.96 -4.58
N PHE A 99 -11.96 -24.82 -3.87
CA PHE A 99 -12.19 -23.52 -4.51
C PHE A 99 -10.98 -23.04 -5.30
N ARG A 100 -9.76 -23.25 -4.79
CA ARG A 100 -8.52 -22.88 -5.49
C ARG A 100 -8.35 -23.64 -6.80
N GLU A 101 -8.55 -24.95 -6.78
CA GLU A 101 -8.46 -25.79 -7.99
C GLU A 101 -9.55 -25.44 -9.00
N LEU A 102 -10.80 -25.29 -8.53
CA LEU A 102 -11.91 -24.92 -9.39
C LEU A 102 -11.68 -23.55 -10.03
N TYR A 103 -11.19 -22.56 -9.27
CA TYR A 103 -10.87 -21.24 -9.80
C TYR A 103 -9.73 -21.28 -10.81
N TRP A 104 -8.67 -22.05 -10.54
CA TRP A 104 -7.56 -22.20 -11.47
C TRP A 104 -7.97 -22.84 -12.80
N ASP A 105 -8.89 -23.81 -12.80
CA ASP A 105 -9.48 -24.34 -14.04
C ASP A 105 -10.28 -23.26 -14.80
N GLN A 106 -11.13 -22.49 -14.11
CA GLN A 106 -11.96 -21.49 -14.78
C GLN A 106 -11.15 -20.29 -15.31
N ILE A 107 -10.14 -19.82 -14.57
CA ILE A 107 -9.30 -18.71 -15.04
C ILE A 107 -8.47 -19.13 -16.25
N ASN A 108 -8.04 -20.39 -16.34
CA ASN A 108 -7.36 -20.92 -17.52
C ASN A 108 -8.26 -20.93 -18.75
N LYS A 109 -9.53 -21.31 -18.61
CA LYS A 109 -10.51 -21.22 -19.71
C LYS A 109 -10.71 -19.78 -20.17
N ALA A 110 -10.87 -18.84 -19.23
CA ALA A 110 -10.98 -17.42 -19.54
C ALA A 110 -9.69 -16.87 -20.22
N PHE A 111 -8.53 -17.38 -19.80
CA PHE A 111 -7.24 -17.06 -20.37
C PHE A 111 -7.03 -17.66 -21.77
N GLN A 112 -7.62 -18.81 -22.08
CA GLN A 112 -7.51 -19.46 -23.40
C GLN A 112 -8.56 -18.97 -24.41
N ALA A 113 -9.64 -18.33 -23.94
CA ALA A 113 -10.71 -17.82 -24.80
C ALA A 113 -10.18 -16.77 -25.81
N GLN A 114 -10.50 -16.94 -27.10
CA GLN A 114 -10.06 -16.07 -28.19
C GLN A 114 -10.76 -14.71 -28.19
N ASP A 115 -11.92 -14.60 -27.55
CA ASP A 115 -12.83 -13.43 -27.66
C ASP A 115 -12.54 -12.33 -26.63
N ASN A 116 -11.56 -12.51 -25.74
CA ASN A 116 -11.22 -11.56 -24.67
C ASN A 116 -10.26 -10.44 -25.13
N TYR A 117 -10.11 -10.26 -26.44
CA TYR A 117 -9.22 -9.31 -27.12
C TYR A 117 -9.46 -7.85 -26.70
N ILE A 118 -8.38 -7.08 -26.68
CA ILE A 118 -8.33 -5.65 -26.37
C ILE A 118 -9.26 -4.87 -27.32
N ASP A 119 -10.34 -4.29 -26.80
CA ASP A 119 -11.13 -3.27 -27.49
C ASP A 119 -10.19 -2.24 -28.15
N PRO A 120 -10.28 -1.99 -29.48
CA PRO A 120 -9.46 -0.99 -30.17
C PRO A 120 -9.43 0.39 -29.48
N LYS A 121 -10.48 0.76 -28.72
CA LYS A 121 -10.53 1.98 -27.90
C LYS A 121 -9.51 1.97 -26.77
N LYS A 122 -9.15 0.81 -26.21
CA LYS A 122 -8.17 0.70 -25.12
C LYS A 122 -6.73 0.91 -25.57
N LYS A 123 -6.38 0.58 -26.83
CA LYS A 123 -5.07 0.92 -27.40
C LYS A 123 -4.83 2.44 -27.38
N LYS A 124 -5.85 3.24 -27.72
CA LYS A 124 -5.80 4.71 -27.62
C LYS A 124 -5.58 5.21 -26.19
N TYR A 125 -6.01 4.46 -25.16
CA TYR A 125 -5.75 4.81 -23.76
C TYR A 125 -4.30 4.55 -23.33
N PHE A 126 -3.63 3.53 -23.88
CA PHE A 126 -2.18 3.38 -23.72
C PHE A 126 -1.43 4.55 -24.37
N GLU A 127 -1.78 4.89 -25.63
CA GLU A 127 -1.14 5.99 -26.38
C GLU A 127 -1.32 7.36 -25.69
N SER A 128 -2.44 7.56 -24.99
CA SER A 128 -2.72 8.79 -24.21
C SER A 128 -2.33 8.70 -22.73
N ASN A 129 -1.61 7.66 -22.31
CA ASN A 129 -1.17 7.41 -20.92
C ASN A 129 -2.32 7.44 -19.89
N LYS A 130 -3.53 7.04 -20.30
CA LYS A 130 -4.71 6.90 -19.44
C LYS A 130 -4.83 5.44 -18.98
N LEU A 131 -3.81 4.94 -18.29
CA LEU A 131 -3.64 3.52 -17.99
C LEU A 131 -4.82 2.90 -17.24
N GLU A 132 -5.43 3.62 -16.30
CA GLU A 132 -6.63 3.12 -15.60
C GLU A 132 -7.79 2.83 -16.57
N LYS A 133 -7.95 3.64 -17.63
CA LYS A 133 -8.98 3.44 -18.66
C LYS A 133 -8.62 2.31 -19.63
N ALA A 134 -7.33 2.01 -19.80
CA ALA A 134 -6.85 0.85 -20.53
C ALA A 134 -7.01 -0.46 -19.74
N GLY A 135 -7.39 -0.38 -18.46
CA GLY A 135 -7.59 -1.54 -17.59
C GLY A 135 -8.96 -2.22 -17.78
N THR A 136 -9.27 -3.16 -16.89
CA THR A 136 -10.56 -3.83 -16.83
C THR A 136 -11.07 -3.97 -15.39
N LYS A 137 -12.34 -4.33 -15.23
CA LYS A 137 -12.89 -4.77 -13.93
C LYS A 137 -12.80 -6.29 -13.85
N LEU A 138 -12.61 -6.85 -12.66
CA LEU A 138 -12.47 -8.29 -12.46
C LEU A 138 -13.65 -9.06 -13.06
N ARG A 139 -14.89 -8.66 -12.74
CA ARG A 139 -16.10 -9.30 -13.26
C ARG A 139 -16.18 -9.28 -14.79
N HIS A 140 -15.75 -8.18 -15.41
CA HIS A 140 -15.78 -8.06 -16.86
C HIS A 140 -14.73 -8.97 -17.51
N PHE A 141 -13.57 -9.13 -16.87
CA PHE A 141 -12.53 -10.05 -17.33
C PHE A 141 -12.95 -11.52 -17.20
N LEU A 142 -13.54 -11.88 -16.06
CA LEU A 142 -14.01 -13.25 -15.82
C LEU A 142 -15.27 -13.59 -16.63
N GLY A 143 -16.03 -12.58 -17.06
CA GLY A 143 -17.27 -12.75 -17.82
C GLY A 143 -18.50 -13.12 -16.98
N ASP A 144 -18.30 -13.48 -15.71
CA ASP A 144 -19.35 -14.04 -14.86
C ASP A 144 -19.25 -13.54 -13.40
N LYS A 145 -20.40 -13.26 -12.79
CA LYS A 145 -20.51 -12.90 -11.36
C LYS A 145 -20.16 -14.09 -10.46
N GLN A 146 -20.55 -15.30 -10.84
CA GLN A 146 -20.28 -16.53 -10.08
C GLN A 146 -18.77 -16.82 -10.05
N LEU A 147 -18.03 -16.49 -11.11
CA LEU A 147 -16.56 -16.60 -11.12
C LEU A 147 -15.89 -15.53 -10.23
N GLU A 148 -16.46 -14.34 -10.11
CA GLU A 148 -16.00 -13.34 -9.14
C GLU A 148 -16.25 -13.80 -7.68
N GLU A 149 -17.36 -14.51 -7.43
CA GLU A 149 -17.63 -15.14 -6.13
C GLU A 149 -16.65 -16.30 -5.87
N LEU A 150 -16.40 -17.15 -6.87
CA LEU A 150 -15.41 -18.23 -6.80
C LEU A 150 -14.02 -17.70 -6.48
N TYR A 151 -13.60 -16.59 -7.10
CA TYR A 151 -12.32 -15.94 -6.78
C TYR A 151 -12.20 -15.59 -5.30
N LYS A 152 -13.27 -15.03 -4.71
CA LYS A 152 -13.29 -14.64 -3.29
C LYS A 152 -13.25 -15.86 -2.38
N LEU A 153 -13.98 -16.92 -2.73
CA LEU A 153 -13.95 -18.20 -1.99
C LEU A 153 -12.57 -18.87 -2.10
N ALA A 154 -11.93 -18.83 -3.27
CA ALA A 154 -10.58 -19.35 -3.47
C ALA A 154 -9.53 -18.58 -2.64
N LEU A 155 -9.66 -17.26 -2.53
CA LEU A 155 -8.81 -16.45 -1.63
C LEU A 155 -9.06 -16.78 -0.15
N GLU A 156 -10.32 -16.98 0.25
CA GLU A 156 -10.65 -17.38 1.63
C GLU A 156 -10.06 -18.75 1.97
N GLU A 157 -10.18 -19.73 1.06
CA GLU A 157 -9.57 -21.05 1.19
C GLU A 157 -8.05 -20.96 1.28
N GLU A 158 -7.42 -20.16 0.42
CA GLU A 158 -5.98 -19.91 0.45
C GLU A 158 -5.54 -19.36 1.81
N MET A 159 -6.20 -18.30 2.31
CA MET A 159 -5.88 -17.65 3.59
C MET A 159 -6.07 -18.56 4.81
N ASN A 160 -6.89 -19.59 4.69
CA ASN A 160 -7.12 -20.58 5.74
C ASN A 160 -6.36 -21.89 5.50
N SER A 161 -5.38 -21.89 4.60
CA SER A 161 -4.45 -23.01 4.43
C SER A 161 -3.17 -22.82 5.26
N ARG A 162 -2.61 -23.91 5.79
CA ARG A 162 -1.29 -23.89 6.44
C ARG A 162 -0.19 -23.45 5.47
N GLU A 163 -0.27 -23.89 4.22
CA GLU A 163 0.68 -23.59 3.16
C GLU A 163 0.84 -22.07 2.95
N TYR A 164 -0.28 -21.35 2.80
CA TYR A 164 -0.27 -19.89 2.63
C TYR A 164 0.28 -19.17 3.86
N ARG A 165 -0.14 -19.56 5.06
CA ARG A 165 0.26 -18.86 6.29
C ARG A 165 1.74 -19.05 6.60
N ASN A 166 2.27 -20.23 6.32
CA ASN A 166 3.71 -20.49 6.42
C ASN A 166 4.49 -19.72 5.37
N ALA A 167 4.05 -19.71 4.11
CA ALA A 167 4.68 -18.93 3.04
C ALA A 167 4.66 -17.43 3.37
N LEU A 168 3.56 -16.93 3.92
CA LEU A 168 3.43 -15.55 4.36
C LEU A 168 4.41 -15.19 5.47
N PHE A 169 4.53 -16.03 6.51
CA PHE A 169 5.52 -15.82 7.55
C PHE A 169 6.95 -15.89 6.99
N ASN A 170 7.28 -16.91 6.20
CA ASN A 170 8.60 -17.05 5.60
C ASN A 170 8.97 -15.86 4.69
N ARG A 171 8.00 -15.31 3.95
CA ARG A 171 8.19 -14.11 3.12
C ARG A 171 8.42 -12.84 3.96
N SER A 172 7.86 -12.79 5.17
CA SER A 172 8.10 -11.67 6.11
C SER A 172 9.53 -11.65 6.67
N ILE A 173 10.25 -12.77 6.57
CA ILE A 173 11.62 -12.95 7.05
C ILE A 173 12.57 -12.83 5.86
N ASN A 174 13.10 -11.65 5.47
CA ASN A 174 14.18 -11.70 4.45
C ASN A 174 15.07 -10.52 4.06
N GLU A 175 14.95 -9.31 4.58
CA GLU A 175 15.65 -8.18 3.90
C GLU A 175 16.48 -7.29 4.82
N ILE A 176 16.38 -7.52 6.13
CA ILE A 176 16.91 -6.63 7.15
C ILE A 176 17.45 -7.48 8.29
N ASP A 177 18.70 -7.22 8.65
CA ASP A 177 19.33 -7.85 9.79
C ASP A 177 18.84 -7.19 11.09
N GLY A 178 18.64 -7.99 12.13
CA GLY A 178 18.29 -7.53 13.47
C GLY A 178 19.52 -7.23 14.33
N PRO A 179 19.32 -6.62 15.51
CA PRO A 179 20.38 -6.40 16.48
C PRO A 179 20.97 -7.72 16.98
N LYS A 180 22.27 -7.69 17.26
CA LYS A 180 22.96 -8.73 18.02
C LYS A 180 22.50 -8.76 19.48
N GLY A 181 22.41 -9.98 20.03
CA GLY A 181 22.19 -10.24 21.45
C GLY A 181 20.71 -10.33 21.84
N ASP A 182 20.46 -10.06 23.13
CA ASP A 182 19.15 -10.33 23.75
C ASP A 182 18.12 -9.23 23.46
N LYS A 183 18.56 -8.01 23.13
CA LYS A 183 17.66 -6.92 22.78
C LYS A 183 16.98 -7.18 21.43
N LYS A 184 15.68 -6.89 21.34
CA LYS A 184 14.89 -7.01 20.12
C LYS A 184 14.51 -5.66 19.57
N LEU A 185 14.63 -5.51 18.25
CA LEU A 185 14.25 -4.27 17.56
C LEU A 185 12.74 -4.26 17.29
N LEU A 186 12.11 -3.11 17.50
CA LEU A 186 10.78 -2.79 17.04
C LEU A 186 10.84 -1.47 16.26
N ALA A 187 10.87 -1.58 14.94
CA ALA A 187 10.96 -0.43 14.03
C ALA A 187 9.60 -0.11 13.41
N PHE A 188 9.09 1.10 13.67
CA PHE A 188 7.94 1.65 12.95
C PHE A 188 8.43 2.51 11.80
N LEU A 189 7.83 2.38 10.62
CA LEU A 189 8.10 3.28 9.50
C LEU A 189 6.81 3.83 8.90
N GLY A 190 6.52 5.09 9.24
CA GLY A 190 5.43 5.85 8.66
C GLY A 190 5.76 6.41 7.26
N GLY A 191 4.76 6.52 6.41
CA GLY A 191 4.85 7.29 5.16
C GLY A 191 3.74 6.93 4.18
N VAL A 192 3.50 7.76 3.19
CA VAL A 192 2.44 7.53 2.18
C VAL A 192 2.64 6.23 1.39
N SER A 193 1.55 5.68 0.84
CA SER A 193 1.66 4.49 -0.04
C SER A 193 2.45 4.87 -1.30
N GLY A 194 3.52 4.12 -1.59
CA GLY A 194 4.41 4.42 -2.72
C GLY A 194 5.54 5.40 -2.41
N SER A 195 5.76 5.81 -1.16
CA SER A 195 6.90 6.67 -0.77
C SER A 195 8.26 5.96 -0.73
N GLY A 196 8.34 4.66 -1.02
CA GLY A 196 9.59 3.90 -0.89
C GLY A 196 9.88 3.38 0.52
N LYS A 197 8.84 3.17 1.35
CA LYS A 197 8.98 2.62 2.71
C LYS A 197 9.83 1.35 2.79
N THR A 198 9.63 0.38 1.90
CA THR A 198 10.39 -0.89 1.92
C THR A 198 11.90 -0.64 1.84
N SER A 199 12.35 0.23 0.92
CA SER A 199 13.77 0.58 0.79
C SER A 199 14.27 1.43 1.97
N ALA A 200 13.45 2.38 2.44
CA ALA A 200 13.78 3.27 3.54
C ALA A 200 13.86 2.51 4.89
N LEU A 201 13.11 1.43 5.06
CA LEU A 201 13.08 0.63 6.27
C LEU A 201 14.42 -0.04 6.53
N LYS A 202 15.05 -0.60 5.49
CA LYS A 202 16.38 -1.19 5.60
C LYS A 202 17.40 -0.16 6.07
N MET A 203 17.39 1.03 5.46
CA MET A 203 18.29 2.12 5.84
C MET A 203 18.08 2.58 7.27
N LEU A 204 16.82 2.73 7.70
CA LEU A 204 16.50 3.09 9.08
C LEU A 204 17.07 2.06 10.06
N VAL A 205 16.86 0.78 9.79
CA VAL A 205 17.34 -0.28 10.69
C VAL A 205 18.87 -0.30 10.71
N ASP A 206 19.53 -0.25 9.55
CA ASP A 206 20.99 -0.21 9.47
C ASP A 206 21.57 0.98 10.26
N GLU A 207 21.01 2.18 10.10
CA GLU A 207 21.40 3.39 10.83
C GLU A 207 21.24 3.23 12.34
N VAL A 208 20.14 2.64 12.79
CA VAL A 208 19.87 2.39 14.22
C VAL A 208 20.87 1.38 14.77
N LEU A 209 21.10 0.29 14.05
CA LEU A 209 22.04 -0.75 14.48
C LEU A 209 23.47 -0.21 14.55
N GLU A 210 23.89 0.63 13.61
CA GLU A 210 25.21 1.29 13.64
C GLU A 210 25.33 2.24 14.84
N ASN A 211 24.38 3.17 15.00
CA ASN A 211 24.43 4.18 16.05
C ASN A 211 24.30 3.59 17.47
N GLN A 212 23.60 2.47 17.62
CA GLN A 212 23.47 1.77 18.89
C GLN A 212 24.60 0.76 19.14
N GLY A 213 25.53 0.57 18.20
CA GLY A 213 26.61 -0.42 18.32
C GLY A 213 26.13 -1.87 18.32
N LEU A 214 25.01 -2.14 17.62
CA LEU A 214 24.32 -3.44 17.59
C LEU A 214 24.43 -4.15 16.23
N LYS A 215 25.14 -3.56 15.26
CA LYS A 215 25.37 -4.17 13.94
C LYS A 215 26.40 -5.30 14.03
N ASP A 216 26.13 -6.40 13.36
CA ASP A 216 27.13 -7.45 13.15
C ASP A 216 28.18 -7.01 12.12
N ASN A 217 29.44 -6.98 12.55
CA ASN A 217 30.57 -6.49 11.74
C ASN A 217 31.42 -7.60 11.12
N SER A 218 31.01 -8.87 11.23
CA SER A 218 31.83 -10.02 10.83
C SER A 218 31.09 -10.98 9.91
N GLU A 219 31.65 -11.20 8.71
CA GLU A 219 31.24 -12.26 7.79
C GLU A 219 31.32 -13.62 8.50
N GLY A 220 30.22 -14.37 8.52
CA GLY A 220 30.17 -15.76 9.01
C GLY A 220 29.52 -16.00 10.38
N GLN A 221 28.96 -14.98 11.06
CA GLN A 221 28.14 -15.18 12.28
C GLN A 221 26.65 -15.46 11.98
N GLU A 222 25.94 -15.93 13.02
CA GLU A 222 24.53 -16.31 12.98
C GLU A 222 23.65 -15.11 12.61
N LYS A 223 22.86 -15.23 11.53
CA LYS A 223 22.00 -14.12 11.07
C LYS A 223 20.90 -13.84 12.07
N HIS A 224 20.79 -12.59 12.50
CA HIS A 224 19.65 -12.09 13.25
C HIS A 224 18.55 -11.64 12.29
N TYR A 225 17.42 -12.33 12.28
CA TYR A 225 16.34 -12.03 11.34
C TYR A 225 15.40 -10.93 11.85
N CYS A 226 14.91 -10.09 10.95
CA CYS A 226 13.83 -9.14 11.19
C CYS A 226 12.54 -9.57 10.46
N THR A 227 11.42 -9.52 11.19
CA THR A 227 10.08 -9.88 10.71
C THR A 227 9.35 -8.63 10.24
N ILE A 228 9.08 -8.54 8.94
CA ILE A 228 8.42 -7.39 8.32
C ILE A 228 6.90 -7.57 8.30
N LEU A 229 6.17 -6.71 9.00
CA LEU A 229 4.71 -6.74 9.10
C LEU A 229 4.05 -5.80 8.07
N ASP A 230 4.10 -6.19 6.79
CA ASP A 230 3.53 -5.42 5.67
C ASP A 230 2.31 -6.13 5.03
N GLY A 231 1.20 -5.41 4.89
CA GLY A 231 0.01 -5.89 4.17
C GLY A 231 0.21 -6.07 2.65
N ALA A 232 1.33 -5.62 2.09
CA ALA A 232 1.75 -5.98 0.73
C ALA A 232 2.11 -7.46 0.60
N LEU A 233 2.73 -8.06 1.61
CA LEU A 233 3.20 -9.44 1.54
C LEU A 233 2.06 -10.43 1.30
N ALA A 234 0.92 -10.22 1.96
CA ALA A 234 -0.27 -11.05 1.79
C ALA A 234 -0.74 -11.12 0.33
N ARG A 235 -0.56 -10.02 -0.42
CA ARG A 235 -0.94 -9.88 -1.82
C ARG A 235 0.11 -10.48 -2.76
N GLU A 236 1.38 -10.40 -2.41
CA GLU A 236 2.50 -11.00 -3.15
C GLU A 236 2.55 -12.53 -3.02
N VAL A 237 2.19 -13.05 -1.85
CA VAL A 237 2.17 -14.49 -1.54
C VAL A 237 0.95 -15.18 -2.15
N SER A 238 -0.16 -14.46 -2.30
CA SER A 238 -1.41 -15.03 -2.85
C SER A 238 -1.24 -15.50 -4.30
N GLN A 239 -1.40 -16.81 -4.52
CA GLN A 239 -1.39 -17.44 -5.85
C GLN A 239 -2.62 -17.00 -6.64
N MET A 240 -3.81 -17.07 -6.01
CA MET A 240 -5.06 -16.75 -6.71
C MET A 240 -5.06 -15.31 -7.23
N ARG A 241 -4.56 -14.37 -6.43
CA ARG A 241 -4.41 -12.98 -6.84
C ARG A 241 -3.40 -12.84 -7.97
N SER A 242 -2.24 -13.48 -7.86
CA SER A 242 -1.15 -13.33 -8.82
C SER A 242 -1.49 -13.92 -10.18
N ILE A 243 -2.08 -15.12 -10.22
CA ILE A 243 -2.62 -15.74 -11.45
C ILE A 243 -3.61 -14.80 -12.13
N THR A 244 -4.56 -14.25 -11.38
CA THR A 244 -5.58 -13.35 -11.92
C THR A 244 -4.97 -12.09 -12.53
N ALA A 245 -4.03 -11.46 -11.83
CA ALA A 245 -3.33 -10.27 -12.31
C ALA A 245 -2.56 -10.58 -13.60
N THR A 246 -1.77 -11.65 -13.62
CA THR A 246 -0.98 -12.05 -14.78
C THR A 246 -1.86 -12.42 -15.99
N CYS A 247 -2.99 -13.13 -15.78
CA CYS A 247 -3.94 -13.42 -16.86
C CYS A 247 -4.45 -12.14 -17.53
N VAL A 248 -4.80 -11.13 -16.74
CA VAL A 248 -5.30 -9.83 -17.22
C VAL A 248 -4.23 -9.10 -18.03
N GLU A 249 -2.99 -9.08 -17.55
CA GLU A 249 -1.86 -8.42 -18.23
C GLU A 249 -1.51 -9.11 -19.56
N LYS A 250 -1.47 -10.45 -19.57
CA LYS A 250 -1.17 -11.25 -20.76
C LYS A 250 -2.27 -11.18 -21.81
N LYS A 251 -3.51 -10.91 -21.39
CA LYS A 251 -4.64 -10.55 -22.28
C LYS A 251 -4.58 -9.12 -22.81
N GLY A 252 -3.57 -8.34 -22.40
CA GLY A 252 -3.27 -7.03 -22.95
C GLY A 252 -4.00 -5.86 -22.31
N TYR A 253 -4.70 -6.08 -21.20
CA TYR A 253 -5.16 -4.96 -20.36
C TYR A 253 -3.99 -4.35 -19.59
N SER A 254 -4.11 -3.07 -19.24
CA SER A 254 -3.11 -2.42 -18.39
C SER A 254 -3.13 -2.95 -16.95
N GLY A 255 -4.23 -3.58 -16.54
CA GLY A 255 -4.42 -4.16 -15.20
C GLY A 255 -5.90 -4.19 -14.81
N THR A 256 -6.15 -4.44 -13.53
CA THR A 256 -7.51 -4.58 -12.97
C THR A 256 -7.79 -3.48 -11.96
N VAL A 257 -8.81 -2.66 -12.19
CA VAL A 257 -9.07 -1.45 -11.39
C VAL A 257 -9.65 -1.74 -10.00
N ASP A 258 -10.29 -2.90 -9.82
CA ASP A 258 -11.01 -3.31 -8.61
C ASP A 258 -10.45 -4.58 -7.96
N LEU A 259 -9.29 -5.09 -8.40
CA LEU A 259 -8.71 -6.32 -7.84
C LEU A 259 -8.33 -6.17 -6.37
N GLN A 260 -7.86 -5.00 -5.92
CA GLN A 260 -7.63 -4.75 -4.49
C GLN A 260 -8.94 -4.91 -3.69
N LYS A 261 -10.05 -4.35 -4.18
CA LYS A 261 -11.35 -4.45 -3.51
C LYS A 261 -11.87 -5.89 -3.51
N ALA A 262 -11.69 -6.61 -4.61
CA ALA A 262 -12.08 -8.02 -4.72
C ALA A 262 -11.23 -8.95 -3.84
N SER A 263 -10.04 -8.50 -3.40
CA SER A 263 -9.11 -9.27 -2.57
C SER A 263 -8.98 -8.71 -1.14
N ASN A 264 -9.96 -7.93 -0.69
CA ASN A 264 -9.94 -7.26 0.61
C ASN A 264 -9.83 -8.24 1.80
N ILE A 265 -10.20 -9.51 1.61
CA ILE A 265 -10.01 -10.55 2.63
C ILE A 265 -8.52 -10.68 3.04
N LEU A 266 -7.59 -10.46 2.09
CA LEU A 266 -6.14 -10.47 2.33
C LEU A 266 -5.68 -9.35 3.28
N ASP A 267 -6.44 -8.27 3.42
CA ASP A 267 -6.08 -7.14 4.29
C ASP A 267 -6.04 -7.56 5.78
N GLY A 268 -6.73 -8.65 6.16
CA GLY A 268 -6.68 -9.21 7.52
C GLY A 268 -5.41 -10.02 7.84
N ALA A 269 -4.57 -10.32 6.86
CA ALA A 269 -3.36 -11.12 7.05
C ALA A 269 -2.31 -10.43 7.93
N LYS A 270 -2.17 -9.09 7.82
CA LYS A 270 -1.24 -8.31 8.64
C LYS A 270 -1.57 -8.46 10.14
N ASN A 271 -2.85 -8.36 10.51
CA ASN A 271 -3.29 -8.50 11.91
C ASN A 271 -2.95 -9.89 12.47
N LYS A 272 -3.02 -10.95 11.65
CA LYS A 272 -2.60 -12.29 12.06
C LYS A 272 -1.10 -12.36 12.31
N LEU A 273 -0.28 -11.80 11.41
CA LEU A 273 1.17 -11.73 11.62
C LEU A 273 1.54 -10.88 12.84
N GLU A 274 0.86 -9.75 13.08
CA GLU A 274 1.05 -8.93 14.28
C GLU A 274 0.74 -9.71 15.56
N LYS A 275 -0.38 -10.44 15.60
CA LYS A 275 -0.69 -11.32 16.74
C LYS A 275 0.41 -12.34 17.02
N VAL A 276 0.95 -12.96 15.97
CA VAL A 276 2.07 -13.92 16.08
C VAL A 276 3.33 -13.22 16.57
N ALA A 277 3.67 -12.08 15.95
CA ALA A 277 4.92 -11.36 16.23
C ALA A 277 4.96 -10.77 17.64
N PHE A 278 3.81 -10.32 18.17
CA PHE A 278 3.71 -9.75 19.51
C PHE A 278 3.31 -10.75 20.61
N ALA A 279 3.13 -12.04 20.27
CA ALA A 279 2.77 -13.04 21.27
C ALA A 279 3.87 -13.24 22.33
N GLU A 280 5.13 -13.00 21.93
CA GLU A 280 6.35 -13.14 22.72
C GLU A 280 7.41 -12.11 22.28
N ASP A 281 8.35 -11.79 23.18
CA ASP A 281 9.42 -10.79 22.99
C ASP A 281 10.69 -11.40 22.38
N ASN A 282 10.55 -12.33 21.43
CA ASN A 282 11.66 -13.08 20.84
C ASN A 282 12.03 -12.66 19.42
N LEU A 283 11.19 -11.89 18.73
CA LEU A 283 11.38 -11.49 17.34
C LEU A 283 11.81 -10.02 17.21
N ASN A 284 12.69 -9.75 16.25
CA ASN A 284 12.87 -8.39 15.73
C ASN A 284 11.74 -8.10 14.74
N ILE A 285 11.14 -6.92 14.85
CA ILE A 285 9.92 -6.56 14.16
C ILE A 285 10.11 -5.22 13.44
N ALA A 286 9.65 -5.16 12.20
CA ALA A 286 9.61 -3.94 11.43
C ALA A 286 8.23 -3.74 10.79
N ILE A 287 7.62 -2.57 11.00
CA ILE A 287 6.22 -2.29 10.67
C ILE A 287 6.17 -1.08 9.74
N PRO A 288 6.22 -1.30 8.42
CA PRO A 288 5.87 -0.25 7.48
C PRO A 288 4.35 0.00 7.58
N GLU A 289 3.97 1.24 7.83
CA GLU A 289 2.57 1.63 7.98
C GLU A 289 2.29 2.92 7.21
N THR A 290 1.13 2.95 6.56
CA THR A 290 0.69 4.14 5.82
C THR A 290 -0.13 5.07 6.70
N TYR A 291 -0.58 4.65 7.89
CA TYR A 291 -1.36 5.47 8.84
C TYR A 291 -2.53 6.19 8.15
N SER A 292 -3.16 5.51 7.17
CA SER A 292 -4.25 6.08 6.38
C SER A 292 -5.52 6.30 7.19
N ASN A 293 -5.61 5.67 8.36
CA ASN A 293 -6.59 5.96 9.40
C ASN A 293 -5.85 6.60 10.57
N ILE A 294 -6.36 7.72 11.08
CA ILE A 294 -5.81 8.36 12.27
C ILE A 294 -6.26 7.54 13.49
N PHE A 295 -5.30 6.97 14.21
CA PHE A 295 -5.56 6.31 15.48
C PHE A 295 -5.76 7.36 16.58
N SER A 296 -6.65 7.07 17.54
CA SER A 296 -6.76 7.93 18.73
C SER A 296 -5.46 7.91 19.54
N ILE A 297 -5.10 9.03 20.18
CA ILE A 297 -3.92 9.07 21.07
C ILE A 297 -4.02 8.01 22.14
N ASN A 298 -5.15 7.90 22.83
CA ASN A 298 -5.31 6.94 23.92
C ASN A 298 -5.06 5.50 23.46
N PHE A 299 -5.45 5.17 22.22
CA PHE A 299 -5.09 3.90 21.62
C PHE A 299 -3.57 3.81 21.37
N MET A 300 -2.97 4.81 20.73
CA MET A 300 -1.55 4.81 20.41
C MET A 300 -0.66 4.82 21.65
N GLU A 301 -1.00 5.58 22.69
CA GLU A 301 -0.32 5.62 23.97
C GLU A 301 -0.38 4.25 24.65
N LYS A 302 -1.58 3.66 24.78
CA LYS A 302 -1.73 2.30 25.33
C LYS A 302 -0.98 1.28 24.49
N TYR A 303 -1.02 1.41 23.17
CA TYR A 303 -0.35 0.52 22.24
C TYR A 303 1.17 0.63 22.36
N LEU A 304 1.73 1.84 22.38
CA LEU A 304 3.16 2.06 22.58
C LEU A 304 3.60 1.59 23.96
N THR A 305 2.86 1.92 25.02
CA THR A 305 3.14 1.46 26.39
C THR A 305 3.13 -0.06 26.50
N MET A 306 2.18 -0.73 25.85
CA MET A 306 2.12 -2.20 25.80
C MET A 306 3.33 -2.81 25.09
N LEU A 307 3.88 -2.10 24.10
CA LEU A 307 5.02 -2.56 23.30
C LEU A 307 6.37 -2.18 23.89
N THR A 308 6.42 -1.23 24.82
CA THR A 308 7.62 -0.83 25.54
C THR A 308 7.97 -1.91 26.58
N THR A 309 9.01 -2.69 26.32
CA THR A 309 9.58 -3.63 27.29
C THR A 309 11.07 -3.39 27.46
N PRO A 310 11.68 -3.74 28.61
CA PRO A 310 13.12 -3.51 28.85
C PRO A 310 14.04 -4.17 27.83
N ASN A 311 13.55 -5.21 27.15
CA ASN A 311 14.29 -5.98 26.16
C ASN A 311 14.07 -5.47 24.73
N ARG A 312 13.30 -4.38 24.53
CA ARG A 312 12.98 -3.85 23.20
C ARG A 312 13.63 -2.50 22.96
N ILE A 313 14.21 -2.34 21.77
CA ILE A 313 14.63 -1.04 21.23
C ILE A 313 13.54 -0.60 20.27
N MET A 314 12.87 0.50 20.60
CA MET A 314 11.83 1.07 19.76
C MET A 314 12.39 2.21 18.94
N VAL A 315 12.14 2.19 17.63
CA VAL A 315 12.50 3.29 16.73
C VAL A 315 11.32 3.64 15.85
N PHE A 316 11.17 4.94 15.57
CA PHE A 316 10.20 5.45 14.61
C PHE A 316 10.89 6.19 13.48
N GLY A 317 10.71 5.73 12.25
CA GLY A 317 11.04 6.48 11.05
C GLY A 317 9.80 7.06 10.37
N ARG A 318 9.97 8.19 9.69
CA ARG A 318 8.95 8.73 8.78
C ARG A 318 9.56 9.03 7.42
N VAL A 319 8.96 8.56 6.33
CA VAL A 319 9.37 8.88 4.96
C VAL A 319 8.61 10.09 4.45
N GLU A 320 9.33 11.17 4.14
CA GLU A 320 8.80 12.32 3.41
C GLU A 320 8.97 12.12 1.91
N ALA A 321 7.91 12.31 1.13
CA ALA A 321 7.94 12.11 -0.32
C ALA A 321 7.04 13.13 -1.04
N LYS A 322 7.40 13.47 -2.28
CA LYS A 322 6.64 14.44 -3.10
C LYS A 322 5.39 13.81 -3.71
N LYS A 323 4.27 14.54 -3.65
CA LYS A 323 2.94 14.06 -4.05
C LYS A 323 2.85 13.63 -5.51
N ASP A 324 3.41 14.41 -6.41
CA ASP A 324 3.43 14.17 -7.85
C ASP A 324 4.28 12.94 -8.21
N ALA A 325 5.47 12.80 -7.61
CA ALA A 325 6.33 11.64 -7.77
C ALA A 325 5.64 10.37 -7.25
N VAL A 326 5.06 10.41 -6.05
CA VAL A 326 4.33 9.27 -5.47
C VAL A 326 3.12 8.88 -6.31
N ALA A 327 2.35 9.85 -6.82
CA ALA A 327 1.20 9.57 -7.68
C ALA A 327 1.63 8.90 -9.00
N PHE A 328 2.70 9.39 -9.63
CA PHE A 328 3.24 8.81 -10.86
C PHE A 328 3.79 7.40 -10.64
N MET A 329 4.59 7.19 -9.57
CA MET A 329 5.11 5.87 -9.21
C MET A 329 3.98 4.89 -8.85
N GLY A 330 2.96 5.36 -8.12
CA GLY A 330 1.78 4.58 -7.77
C GLY A 330 1.01 4.10 -8.99
N ALA A 331 0.80 4.97 -9.98
CA ALA A 331 0.14 4.61 -11.23
C ALA A 331 0.98 3.60 -12.05
N ASN A 332 2.29 3.82 -12.18
CA ASN A 332 3.18 2.92 -12.93
C ASN A 332 3.34 1.55 -12.27
N ARG A 333 3.23 1.48 -10.94
CA ARG A 333 3.22 0.22 -10.19
C ARG A 333 1.89 -0.52 -10.31
N ALA A 334 0.79 0.22 -10.41
CA ALA A 334 -0.55 -0.34 -10.50
C ALA A 334 -0.86 -0.93 -11.88
N TYR A 335 -0.32 -0.33 -12.94
CA TYR A 335 -0.70 -0.64 -14.31
C TYR A 335 0.50 -0.74 -15.27
N LYS A 336 0.35 -1.58 -16.29
CA LYS A 336 1.23 -1.63 -17.45
C LYS A 336 1.06 -0.37 -18.28
N ASP A 337 2.19 0.18 -18.70
CA ASP A 337 2.32 1.46 -19.40
C ASP A 337 2.45 1.30 -20.92
N LYS A 338 2.65 0.08 -21.41
CA LYS A 338 2.77 -0.25 -22.83
C LYS A 338 1.69 -1.22 -23.28
N SER A 339 1.13 -0.95 -24.46
CA SER A 339 0.33 -1.96 -25.16
C SER A 339 1.28 -3.01 -25.73
N GLU A 340 1.09 -4.26 -25.35
CA GLU A 340 1.75 -5.40 -26.00
C GLU A 340 0.69 -6.21 -26.76
N PRO A 341 1.09 -6.90 -27.85
CA PRO A 341 0.20 -7.84 -28.49
C PRO A 341 -0.27 -8.90 -27.47
N GLU A 342 -1.52 -9.34 -27.62
CA GLU A 342 -2.06 -10.41 -26.79
C GLU A 342 -1.15 -11.63 -26.85
N TYR A 343 -0.84 -12.19 -25.68
CA TYR A 343 -0.07 -13.41 -25.60
C TYR A 343 -0.92 -14.57 -26.14
N ASN A 344 -0.45 -15.23 -27.20
CA ASN A 344 -1.12 -16.43 -27.71
C ASN A 344 -1.08 -17.53 -26.65
N SER A 345 -2.24 -17.70 -26.01
CA SER A 345 -2.46 -18.53 -24.83
C SER A 345 -3.29 -19.77 -25.12
N SER A 346 -3.68 -19.97 -26.39
CA SER A 346 -4.61 -21.03 -26.83
C SER A 346 -4.21 -22.43 -26.35
N ASP A 347 -2.91 -22.73 -26.25
CA ASP A 347 -2.39 -24.04 -25.85
C ASP A 347 -1.58 -24.03 -24.53
N LYS A 348 -1.64 -22.95 -23.74
CA LYS A 348 -0.84 -22.82 -22.51
C LYS A 348 -1.71 -22.57 -21.27
N CYS A 349 -1.52 -23.40 -20.25
CA CYS A 349 -2.09 -23.14 -18.93
C CYS A 349 -1.17 -22.16 -18.18
N ILE A 350 -1.77 -21.31 -17.34
CA ILE A 350 -1.02 -20.40 -16.49
C ILE A 350 -0.41 -21.16 -15.32
N ASP A 351 0.87 -20.89 -15.06
CA ASP A 351 1.56 -21.40 -13.89
C ASP A 351 0.90 -20.90 -12.60
N PRO A 352 0.58 -21.78 -11.64
CA PRO A 352 -0.05 -21.39 -10.38
C PRO A 352 0.82 -20.49 -9.49
N ASN A 353 2.14 -20.47 -9.68
CA ASN A 353 3.07 -19.58 -8.96
C ASN A 353 3.53 -18.37 -9.78
N VAL A 354 2.87 -18.10 -10.91
CA VAL A 354 3.24 -16.94 -11.72
C VAL A 354 3.06 -15.65 -10.91
N LYS A 355 3.97 -14.69 -11.12
CA LYS A 355 3.86 -13.35 -10.55
C LYS A 355 3.50 -12.35 -11.63
N SER A 356 2.74 -11.33 -11.24
CA SER A 356 2.46 -10.16 -12.07
C SER A 356 3.54 -9.10 -11.84
N ASP A 357 3.89 -8.37 -12.90
CA ASP A 357 4.83 -7.24 -12.80
C ASP A 357 4.16 -6.00 -12.16
N LYS A 358 2.84 -6.01 -12.01
CA LYS A 358 2.05 -4.89 -11.49
C LYS A 358 1.23 -5.31 -10.27
N GLU A 359 0.93 -4.32 -9.44
CA GLU A 359 0.16 -4.57 -8.21
C GLU A 359 -1.35 -4.65 -8.42
N HIS A 360 -1.89 -4.12 -9.53
CA HIS A 360 -3.34 -4.00 -9.77
C HIS A 360 -4.04 -3.31 -8.57
N LYS A 361 -3.41 -2.25 -8.06
CA LYS A 361 -3.87 -1.46 -6.90
C LYS A 361 -4.00 0.01 -7.31
N ARG A 362 -5.22 0.48 -7.48
CA ARG A 362 -5.49 1.88 -7.84
C ARG A 362 -4.88 2.85 -6.82
N TYR A 363 -4.16 3.86 -7.32
CA TYR A 363 -3.71 4.97 -6.49
C TYR A 363 -4.88 5.89 -6.12
N ASN A 364 -4.94 6.29 -4.85
CA ASN A 364 -5.94 7.22 -4.34
C ASN A 364 -5.22 8.47 -3.80
N ALA A 365 -5.46 9.63 -4.42
CA ALA A 365 -4.86 10.90 -4.01
C ALA A 365 -5.24 11.31 -2.57
N ALA A 366 -6.43 10.94 -2.09
CA ALA A 366 -6.82 11.15 -0.70
C ALA A 366 -5.91 10.34 0.24
N GLY A 367 -5.52 9.12 -0.14
CA GLY A 367 -4.62 8.27 0.64
C GLY A 367 -3.23 8.87 0.84
N PHE A 368 -2.77 9.75 -0.04
CA PHE A 368 -1.53 10.51 0.17
C PHE A 368 -1.67 11.47 1.35
N ILE A 369 -2.72 12.29 1.36
CA ILE A 369 -2.92 13.30 2.41
C ILE A 369 -3.02 12.62 3.78
N TRP A 370 -3.87 11.59 3.87
CA TRP A 370 -4.04 10.83 5.09
C TRP A 370 -2.77 10.11 5.52
N GLY A 371 -2.00 9.57 4.57
CA GLY A 371 -0.78 8.88 4.92
C GLY A 371 0.34 9.81 5.39
N ASP A 372 0.48 10.99 4.80
CA ASP A 372 1.49 11.98 5.21
C ASP A 372 1.15 12.53 6.60
N LEU A 373 -0.09 13.01 6.77
CA LEU A 373 -0.57 13.55 8.03
C LEU A 373 -0.59 12.48 9.14
N GLY A 374 -1.11 11.29 8.87
CA GLY A 374 -1.19 10.21 9.84
C GLY A 374 0.20 9.77 10.33
N SER A 375 1.17 9.72 9.42
CA SER A 375 2.56 9.37 9.78
C SER A 375 3.22 10.46 10.62
N LYS A 376 2.95 11.74 10.33
CA LYS A 376 3.40 12.89 11.14
C LYS A 376 2.82 12.86 12.55
N ILE A 377 1.52 12.56 12.68
CA ILE A 377 0.84 12.43 13.98
C ILE A 377 1.41 11.23 14.75
N ALA A 378 1.59 10.08 14.10
CA ALA A 378 2.14 8.89 14.74
C ALA A 378 3.58 9.12 15.25
N GLN A 379 4.43 9.79 14.46
CA GLN A 379 5.77 10.18 14.89
C GLN A 379 5.71 11.10 16.11
N TYR A 380 4.84 12.11 16.09
CA TYR A 380 4.66 13.02 17.21
C TYR A 380 4.27 12.29 18.49
N ILE A 381 3.29 11.40 18.41
CA ILE A 381 2.86 10.60 19.56
C ILE A 381 4.03 9.73 20.05
N PHE A 382 4.76 9.08 19.15
CA PHE A 382 5.94 8.30 19.52
C PHE A 382 6.97 9.14 20.29
N THR A 383 7.33 10.32 19.78
CA THR A 383 8.31 11.21 20.42
C THR A 383 7.86 11.74 21.78
N VAL A 384 6.55 11.96 21.98
CA VAL A 384 6.02 12.51 23.25
C VAL A 384 5.91 11.45 24.34
N TYR A 385 5.59 10.21 23.98
CA TYR A 385 5.24 9.14 24.92
C TYR A 385 6.29 8.05 25.07
N GLN A 386 7.46 8.20 24.45
CA GLN A 386 8.60 7.31 24.67
C GLN A 386 9.70 8.05 25.40
N ASP A 387 10.28 7.38 26.40
CA ASP A 387 11.49 7.84 27.06
C ASP A 387 12.67 7.68 26.09
N ASP A 388 13.42 8.75 25.86
CA ASP A 388 14.56 8.81 24.92
C ASP A 388 14.22 8.30 23.48
N PRO A 389 13.31 9.00 22.77
CA PRO A 389 12.75 8.49 21.52
C PRO A 389 13.77 8.49 20.38
N LEU A 390 14.10 7.31 19.85
CA LEU A 390 14.80 7.16 18.58
C LEU A 390 13.84 7.47 17.42
N SER A 391 13.94 8.68 16.86
CA SER A 391 13.02 9.15 15.81
C SER A 391 13.76 9.79 14.65
N TYR A 392 13.51 9.28 13.44
CA TYR A 392 14.20 9.70 12.21
C TYR A 392 13.23 10.19 11.14
N VAL A 393 13.68 11.14 10.32
CA VAL A 393 13.00 11.53 9.08
C VAL A 393 13.84 11.11 7.89
N LEU A 394 13.23 10.35 6.99
CA LEU A 394 13.83 9.83 5.77
C LEU A 394 13.30 10.63 4.59
N ASN A 395 14.16 11.46 4.00
CA ASN A 395 13.80 12.30 2.87
C ASN A 395 13.93 11.53 1.56
N ASN A 396 12.80 11.19 0.96
CA ASN A 396 12.75 10.69 -0.41
C ASN A 396 12.78 11.88 -1.37
N ASP A 397 13.95 12.08 -1.98
CA ASP A 397 14.25 13.19 -2.88
C ASP A 397 13.81 12.95 -4.33
N LEU A 398 12.99 11.92 -4.60
CA LEU A 398 12.46 11.67 -5.92
C LEU A 398 11.42 12.72 -6.32
N SER A 399 11.62 13.29 -7.51
CA SER A 399 10.75 14.28 -8.15
C SER A 399 10.31 13.80 -9.52
N LEU A 400 9.13 14.27 -9.95
CA LEU A 400 8.68 14.12 -11.32
C LEU A 400 9.20 15.30 -12.17
N LYS A 401 10.01 15.01 -13.19
CA LYS A 401 10.52 15.99 -14.16
C LYS A 401 9.99 15.66 -15.55
N THR A 402 9.99 16.65 -16.44
CA THR A 402 9.61 16.45 -17.84
C THR A 402 10.76 16.85 -18.75
N GLU A 403 11.19 15.94 -19.61
CA GLU A 403 12.21 16.18 -20.63
C GLU A 403 11.65 15.73 -21.98
N ASN A 404 11.69 16.61 -22.99
CA ASN A 404 11.19 16.30 -24.34
C ASN A 404 9.76 15.73 -24.36
N GLY A 405 8.88 16.26 -23.48
CA GLY A 405 7.49 15.79 -23.33
C GLY A 405 7.33 14.46 -22.58
N LYS A 406 8.42 13.80 -22.17
CA LYS A 406 8.40 12.56 -21.39
C LYS A 406 8.55 12.85 -19.90
N LYS A 407 7.70 12.21 -19.09
CA LYS A 407 7.77 12.26 -17.62
C LYS A 407 8.82 11.28 -17.09
N LEU A 408 9.74 11.78 -16.28
CA LEU A 408 10.85 11.05 -15.69
C LEU A 408 10.84 11.21 -14.17
N ILE A 409 11.07 10.11 -13.45
CA ILE A 409 11.39 10.16 -12.01
C ILE A 409 12.91 10.27 -11.86
N VAL A 410 13.35 11.26 -11.09
CA VAL A 410 14.77 11.53 -10.81
C VAL A 410 14.93 12.07 -9.38
N SER A 411 16.06 11.76 -8.74
CA SER A 411 16.44 12.37 -7.46
C SER A 411 16.77 13.85 -7.69
N ASP A 412 16.31 14.74 -6.80
CA ASP A 412 16.65 16.16 -6.87
C ASP A 412 18.15 16.40 -6.87
N ARG A 413 18.91 15.67 -6.03
CA ARG A 413 20.38 15.75 -6.01
C ARG A 413 21.01 15.41 -7.36
N ILE A 414 20.47 14.42 -8.07
CA ILE A 414 20.95 14.07 -9.42
C ILE A 414 20.56 15.14 -10.43
N TYR A 415 19.32 15.63 -10.33
CA TYR A 415 18.80 16.66 -11.22
C TYR A 415 19.59 17.96 -11.09
N ASP A 416 19.88 18.41 -9.87
CA ASP A 416 20.64 19.64 -9.62
C ASP A 416 22.08 19.53 -10.16
N LYS A 417 22.71 18.36 -9.99
CA LYS A 417 24.02 18.08 -10.61
C LYS A 417 23.96 18.09 -12.13
N TRP A 418 22.89 17.56 -12.72
CA TRP A 418 22.69 17.59 -14.18
C TRP A 418 22.50 19.01 -14.70
N VAL A 419 21.68 19.84 -14.04
CA VAL A 419 21.47 21.25 -14.42
C VAL A 419 22.81 22.01 -14.39
N ALA A 420 23.57 21.88 -13.32
CA ALA A 420 24.90 22.49 -13.22
C ALA A 420 25.87 21.98 -14.32
N HIS A 421 25.75 20.71 -14.73
CA HIS A 421 26.51 20.16 -15.84
C HIS A 421 26.10 20.77 -17.19
N GLN A 422 24.80 20.97 -17.44
CA GLN A 422 24.30 21.62 -18.66
C GLN A 422 24.72 23.08 -18.75
N GLU A 423 24.60 23.83 -17.66
CA GLU A 423 25.00 25.24 -17.60
C GLU A 423 26.50 25.40 -17.92
N ARG A 424 27.36 24.52 -17.36
CA ARG A 424 28.79 24.51 -17.69
C ARG A 424 29.05 24.16 -19.15
N ALA A 425 28.36 23.15 -19.69
CA ALA A 425 28.49 22.77 -21.10
C ALA A 425 28.10 23.92 -22.05
N GLN A 426 27.04 24.65 -21.72
CA GLN A 426 26.58 25.80 -22.50
C GLN A 426 27.61 26.94 -22.47
N VAL A 427 28.11 27.31 -21.29
CA VAL A 427 29.15 28.34 -21.13
C VAL A 427 30.44 27.98 -21.88
N CYS A 428 30.85 26.70 -21.86
CA CYS A 428 32.03 26.25 -22.61
C CYS A 428 31.82 26.30 -24.13
N THR A 429 30.61 25.95 -24.60
CA THR A 429 30.25 26.01 -26.03
C THR A 429 30.30 27.44 -26.55
N GLU A 430 29.77 28.40 -25.79
CA GLU A 430 29.84 29.83 -26.13
C GLU A 430 31.28 30.36 -26.14
N ASN A 431 32.13 29.88 -25.22
CA ASN A 431 33.53 30.31 -25.13
C ASN A 431 34.50 29.52 -26.02
N LYS A 432 34.02 28.58 -26.87
CA LYS A 432 34.84 27.66 -27.68
C LYS A 432 35.90 26.90 -26.87
N ILE A 433 35.63 26.62 -25.60
CA ILE A 433 36.50 25.80 -24.75
C ILE A 433 36.02 24.34 -24.87
N GLU A 434 36.94 23.38 -24.93
CA GLU A 434 36.58 21.96 -24.79
C GLU A 434 36.02 21.72 -23.39
N GLY A 435 34.70 21.79 -23.28
CA GLY A 435 33.93 21.49 -22.07
C GLY A 435 33.27 20.11 -22.12
N PRO A 436 32.65 19.69 -21.01
CA PRO A 436 31.84 18.49 -21.00
C PRO A 436 30.69 18.62 -22.02
N LYS A 437 30.40 17.52 -22.74
CA LYS A 437 29.31 17.51 -23.71
C LYS A 437 27.95 17.56 -22.99
N PRO A 438 26.95 18.27 -23.56
CA PRO A 438 25.58 18.18 -23.09
C PRO A 438 25.06 16.75 -23.27
N VAL A 439 24.39 16.24 -22.25
CA VAL A 439 23.77 14.90 -22.21
C VAL A 439 22.32 15.01 -21.77
N SER A 440 21.45 14.10 -22.20
CA SER A 440 20.06 14.10 -21.74
C SER A 440 19.97 13.78 -20.24
N LEU A 441 18.88 14.22 -19.59
CA LEU A 441 18.59 13.91 -18.19
C LEU A 441 18.44 12.40 -17.99
N GLU A 442 17.86 11.70 -18.96
CA GLU A 442 17.74 10.23 -18.92
C GLU A 442 19.11 9.53 -18.93
N GLU A 443 20.03 9.94 -19.80
CA GLU A 443 21.40 9.40 -19.84
C GLU A 443 22.16 9.71 -18.54
N TYR A 444 22.07 10.95 -18.05
CA TYR A 444 22.75 11.37 -16.83
C TYR A 444 22.25 10.60 -15.60
N ARG A 445 20.93 10.40 -15.51
CA ARG A 445 20.32 9.57 -14.45
C ARG A 445 20.83 8.13 -14.53
N ASN A 446 20.89 7.54 -15.72
CA ASN A 446 21.34 6.16 -15.88
C ASN A 446 22.82 6.00 -15.51
N ALA A 447 23.66 7.02 -15.78
CA ALA A 447 25.08 7.01 -15.42
C ALA A 447 25.34 7.19 -13.92
N ASN A 448 24.49 7.94 -13.20
CA ASN A 448 24.69 8.27 -11.79
C ASN A 448 23.83 7.42 -10.82
N GLY A 449 23.02 6.51 -11.35
CA GLY A 449 22.17 5.61 -10.57
C GLY A 449 20.99 6.30 -9.87
N ARG A 450 20.38 5.62 -8.90
CA ARG A 450 19.43 6.24 -7.96
C ARG A 450 20.15 6.44 -6.63
N LEU A 451 19.99 7.61 -6.03
CA LEU A 451 20.50 7.87 -4.69
C LEU A 451 19.51 7.37 -3.64
N SER A 452 20.05 6.86 -2.54
CA SER A 452 19.27 6.41 -1.38
C SER A 452 18.66 7.60 -0.63
N PRO A 453 17.47 7.43 0.02
CA PRO A 453 16.91 8.43 0.93
C PRO A 453 17.93 8.95 1.94
N ILE A 454 17.83 10.23 2.30
CA ILE A 454 18.68 10.81 3.35
C ILE A 454 17.99 10.60 4.69
N VAL A 455 18.71 10.04 5.66
CA VAL A 455 18.26 9.93 7.04
C VAL A 455 18.73 11.15 7.81
N ASP A 456 17.83 11.83 8.50
CA ASP A 456 18.11 13.01 9.31
C ASP A 456 17.57 12.84 10.74
N ASP A 457 18.34 13.29 11.72
CA ASP A 457 17.98 13.32 13.14
C ASP A 457 17.09 14.55 13.39
N SER A 458 15.79 14.36 13.25
CA SER A 458 14.83 15.46 13.30
C SER A 458 14.49 15.83 14.75
N LYS A 459 15.16 16.83 15.32
CA LYS A 459 14.62 17.55 16.50
C LYS A 459 13.48 18.47 16.04
N ASN A 460 12.25 17.99 16.22
CA ASN A 460 11.09 18.31 15.37
C ASN A 460 10.17 19.45 15.87
N ASP A 461 10.69 20.44 16.60
CA ASP A 461 9.87 21.47 17.29
C ASP A 461 8.97 22.30 16.35
N SER A 462 9.39 22.53 15.10
CA SER A 462 8.61 23.32 14.13
C SER A 462 7.40 22.55 13.58
N HIS A 463 7.54 21.25 13.31
CA HIS A 463 6.46 20.41 12.77
C HIS A 463 5.40 20.10 13.84
N VAL A 464 5.80 19.98 15.11
CA VAL A 464 4.90 19.81 16.25
C VAL A 464 3.85 20.93 16.31
N LYS A 465 4.29 22.18 16.18
CA LYS A 465 3.40 23.36 16.21
C LYS A 465 2.45 23.39 15.02
N VAL A 466 2.93 23.01 13.83
CA VAL A 466 2.11 22.97 12.61
C VAL A 466 1.05 21.87 12.68
N ILE A 467 1.41 20.65 13.10
CA ILE A 467 0.47 19.53 13.24
C ILE A 467 -0.54 19.83 14.34
N GLY A 468 -0.10 20.37 15.48
CA GLY A 468 -0.98 20.78 16.57
C GLY A 468 -2.01 21.82 16.13
N ASN A 469 -1.57 22.85 15.39
CA ASN A 469 -2.46 23.86 14.82
C ASN A 469 -3.43 23.28 13.77
N PHE A 470 -2.96 22.34 12.95
CA PHE A 470 -3.81 21.66 11.96
C PHE A 470 -4.92 20.87 12.65
N LEU A 471 -4.58 20.01 13.61
CA LEU A 471 -5.53 19.20 14.36
C LEU A 471 -6.55 20.06 15.11
N LEU A 472 -6.11 21.19 15.66
CA LEU A 472 -6.96 22.18 16.27
C LEU A 472 -7.99 22.74 15.29
N ASN A 473 -7.56 23.13 14.08
CA ASN A 473 -8.45 23.68 13.06
C ASN A 473 -9.44 22.62 12.55
N VAL A 474 -9.00 21.37 12.38
CA VAL A 474 -9.88 20.22 12.05
C VAL A 474 -10.96 20.03 13.10
N THR A 475 -10.56 20.02 14.37
CA THR A 475 -11.47 19.83 15.50
C THR A 475 -12.48 20.98 15.58
N LYS A 476 -12.03 22.23 15.43
CA LYS A 476 -12.91 23.41 15.40
C LYS A 476 -13.99 23.30 14.32
N LEU A 477 -13.61 22.93 13.09
CA LEU A 477 -14.55 22.84 11.98
C LEU A 477 -15.51 21.65 12.11
N TYR A 478 -15.04 20.52 12.61
CA TYR A 478 -15.90 19.38 12.89
C TYR A 478 -16.92 19.71 14.00
N LEU A 479 -16.47 20.29 15.11
CA LEU A 479 -17.35 20.73 16.21
C LEU A 479 -18.41 21.70 15.70
N GLN A 480 -18.03 22.67 14.85
CA GLN A 480 -18.98 23.57 14.22
C GLN A 480 -20.03 22.83 13.38
N LYS A 481 -19.60 21.88 12.53
CA LYS A 481 -20.51 21.08 11.68
C LYS A 481 -21.49 20.28 12.54
N GLU A 482 -21.00 19.56 13.55
CA GLU A 482 -21.85 18.72 14.40
C GLU A 482 -22.79 19.54 15.29
N ILE A 483 -22.33 20.66 15.85
CA ILE A 483 -23.20 21.58 16.59
C ILE A 483 -24.34 22.09 15.71
N ILE A 484 -24.06 22.46 14.44
CA ILE A 484 -25.09 22.88 13.48
C ILE A 484 -26.05 21.74 13.15
N ASN A 485 -25.53 20.53 12.89
CA ASN A 485 -26.33 19.35 12.59
C ASN A 485 -27.26 18.99 13.76
N MET A 486 -26.74 18.92 14.98
CA MET A 486 -27.53 18.62 16.18
C MET A 486 -28.59 19.69 16.47
N LYS A 487 -28.26 20.98 16.33
CA LYS A 487 -29.25 22.07 16.42
C LYS A 487 -30.36 21.91 15.37
N THR A 488 -30.01 21.50 14.15
CA THR A 488 -30.98 21.27 13.07
C THR A 488 -31.89 20.07 13.37
N GLN A 489 -31.33 18.98 13.91
CA GLN A 489 -32.11 17.80 14.32
C GLN A 489 -33.06 18.11 15.49
N GLN A 490 -32.67 18.96 16.45
CA GLN A 490 -33.55 19.39 17.53
C GLN A 490 -34.78 20.18 17.05
N LEU A 491 -34.72 20.81 15.87
CA LEU A 491 -35.86 21.50 15.26
C LEU A 491 -36.86 20.53 14.60
N ASN A 492 -36.53 19.24 14.47
CA ASN A 492 -37.44 18.26 13.88
C ASN A 492 -38.63 17.97 14.82
N PRO A 493 -39.87 18.30 14.43
CA PRO A 493 -41.03 18.09 15.29
C PRO A 493 -41.31 16.61 15.57
N PHE A 494 -40.85 15.69 14.71
CA PHE A 494 -41.08 14.25 14.81
C PHE A 494 -40.08 13.51 15.72
N LEU A 495 -39.17 14.23 16.37
CA LEU A 495 -38.20 13.63 17.28
C LEU A 495 -38.82 13.30 18.64
N SER A 496 -38.70 12.05 19.09
CA SER A 496 -39.11 11.60 20.43
C SER A 496 -38.40 12.37 21.55
N GLU A 497 -39.05 12.54 22.70
CA GLU A 497 -38.48 13.27 23.85
C GLU A 497 -37.14 12.69 24.33
N GLU A 498 -37.01 11.36 24.40
CA GLU A 498 -35.76 10.70 24.80
C GLU A 498 -34.59 11.09 23.89
N LYS A 499 -34.78 11.01 22.57
CA LYS A 499 -33.78 11.45 21.59
C LYS A 499 -33.49 12.95 21.66
N ARG A 500 -34.49 13.79 21.98
CA ARG A 500 -34.27 15.24 22.18
C ARG A 500 -33.38 15.50 23.38
N LYS A 501 -33.58 14.76 24.49
CA LYS A 501 -32.75 14.85 25.69
C LYS A 501 -31.32 14.40 25.39
N GLU A 502 -31.14 13.25 24.73
CA GLU A 502 -29.82 12.74 24.33
C GLU A 502 -29.06 13.74 23.43
N LEU A 503 -29.73 14.32 22.43
CA LEU A 503 -29.14 15.34 21.56
C LEU A 503 -28.75 16.60 22.34
N LYS A 504 -29.53 16.99 23.35
CA LYS A 504 -29.24 18.17 24.17
C LYS A 504 -27.98 17.96 25.02
N GLU A 505 -27.86 16.81 25.68
CA GLU A 505 -26.67 16.45 26.47
C GLU A 505 -25.41 16.41 25.59
N LYS A 506 -25.50 15.79 24.39
CA LYS A 506 -24.39 15.79 23.42
C LYS A 506 -24.03 17.19 22.92
N LEU A 507 -25.02 18.03 22.65
CA LEU A 507 -24.83 19.40 22.19
C LEU A 507 -24.13 20.27 23.24
N GLU A 508 -24.53 20.14 24.52
CA GLU A 508 -23.90 20.84 25.64
C GLU A 508 -22.43 20.43 25.76
N HIS A 509 -22.16 19.12 25.76
CA HIS A 509 -20.80 18.59 25.79
C HIS A 509 -19.92 19.13 24.64
N TYR A 510 -20.43 19.17 23.41
CA TYR A 510 -19.66 19.65 22.26
C TYR A 510 -19.41 21.16 22.32
N GLN A 511 -20.34 21.93 22.90
CA GLN A 511 -20.16 23.36 23.13
C GLN A 511 -19.09 23.63 24.20
N GLU A 512 -19.06 22.84 25.27
CA GLU A 512 -18.00 22.90 26.30
C GLU A 512 -16.62 22.65 25.70
N ILE A 513 -16.47 21.59 24.90
CA ILE A 513 -15.22 21.31 24.18
C ILE A 513 -14.84 22.49 23.27
N SER A 514 -15.79 23.02 22.50
CA SER A 514 -15.53 24.17 21.63
C SER A 514 -15.11 25.44 22.39
N GLN A 515 -15.56 25.63 23.64
CA GLN A 515 -15.17 26.75 24.49
C GLN A 515 -13.80 26.55 25.14
N SER A 516 -13.49 25.33 25.60
CA SER A 516 -12.16 24.99 26.14
C SER A 516 -11.04 25.25 25.12
N ILE A 517 -11.30 24.91 23.85
CA ILE A 517 -10.40 25.15 22.71
C ILE A 517 -10.11 26.65 22.48
N LYS A 518 -11.00 27.56 22.90
CA LYS A 518 -10.80 29.01 22.77
C LYS A 518 -9.98 29.61 23.91
N THR A 519 -9.90 28.94 25.06
CA THR A 519 -9.42 29.52 26.32
C THR A 519 -8.06 28.98 26.76
N GLU A 520 -7.67 27.78 26.34
CA GLU A 520 -6.37 27.20 26.71
C GLU A 520 -5.20 27.70 25.84
N SER A 521 -3.98 27.78 26.42
CA SER A 521 -2.77 28.27 25.73
C SER A 521 -1.70 27.20 25.45
N SER A 522 -1.73 26.06 26.14
CA SER A 522 -0.70 25.02 25.95
C SER A 522 -1.09 24.05 24.83
N ILE A 523 -0.28 24.04 23.76
CA ILE A 523 -0.48 23.18 22.57
C ILE A 523 -0.70 21.70 22.96
N CYS A 524 -0.02 21.18 23.99
CA CYS A 524 -0.17 19.78 24.42
C CYS A 524 -1.55 19.46 25.03
N LYS A 525 -2.10 20.30 25.92
CA LYS A 525 -3.48 20.09 26.45
C LYS A 525 -4.53 20.30 25.37
N LEU A 526 -4.33 21.28 24.48
CA LEU A 526 -5.20 21.54 23.34
C LEU A 526 -5.24 20.39 22.33
N VAL A 527 -4.08 19.80 22.04
CA VAL A 527 -3.95 18.62 21.16
C VAL A 527 -4.58 17.40 21.84
N LYS A 528 -4.38 17.21 23.15
CA LYS A 528 -5.06 16.17 23.92
C LYS A 528 -6.59 16.31 23.88
N ASN A 529 -7.14 17.48 24.19
CA ASN A 529 -8.58 17.76 24.15
C ASN A 529 -9.18 17.63 22.73
N SER A 530 -8.42 18.05 21.72
CA SER A 530 -8.84 17.95 20.31
C SER A 530 -8.86 16.51 19.80
N LEU A 531 -7.96 15.66 20.30
CA LEU A 531 -7.79 14.28 19.83
C LEU A 531 -8.57 13.25 20.64
N GLU A 532 -8.84 13.49 21.94
CA GLU A 532 -9.81 12.70 22.73
C GLU A 532 -11.22 12.75 22.11
N PHE A 533 -11.54 13.86 21.46
CA PHE A 533 -12.79 14.08 20.73
C PHE A 533 -12.87 13.34 19.38
N LEU A 534 -11.73 13.05 18.74
CA LEU A 534 -11.69 12.33 17.46
C LEU A 534 -11.79 10.81 17.70
N ASN A 535 -13.00 10.33 17.96
CA ASN A 535 -13.33 8.91 18.06
C ASN A 535 -12.89 8.16 16.78
N PRO A 536 -12.35 6.92 16.86
CA PRO A 536 -11.99 6.10 15.70
C PRO A 536 -13.12 5.84 14.68
N ASN A 537 -14.39 6.06 15.04
CA ASN A 537 -15.53 5.95 14.12
C ASN A 537 -15.90 7.27 13.41
N THR A 538 -15.22 8.38 13.70
CA THR A 538 -15.50 9.68 13.10
C THR A 538 -14.91 9.75 11.69
N ASP A 539 -15.76 9.71 10.65
CA ASP A 539 -15.32 9.91 9.28
C ASP A 539 -14.96 11.40 9.02
N LEU A 540 -13.68 11.72 9.21
CA LEU A 540 -13.13 13.05 8.98
C LEU A 540 -12.84 13.34 7.49
N ARG A 541 -13.05 12.37 6.58
CA ARG A 541 -12.70 12.51 5.16
C ARG A 541 -13.38 13.69 4.50
N GLU A 542 -14.66 13.88 4.79
CA GLU A 542 -15.45 14.98 4.20
C GLU A 542 -15.02 16.35 4.75
N THR A 543 -14.80 16.45 6.06
CA THR A 543 -14.43 17.72 6.73
C THR A 543 -13.04 18.18 6.32
N ILE A 544 -12.07 17.27 6.23
CA ILE A 544 -10.70 17.62 5.79
C ILE A 544 -10.65 17.88 4.28
N SER A 545 -11.42 17.16 3.45
CA SER A 545 -11.52 17.47 2.02
C SER A 545 -11.99 18.90 1.78
N LYS A 546 -13.04 19.35 2.49
CA LYS A 546 -13.54 20.73 2.41
C LYS A 546 -12.51 21.76 2.90
N MET A 547 -11.75 21.41 3.94
CA MET A 547 -10.70 22.29 4.46
C MET A 547 -9.52 22.42 3.52
N HIS A 548 -9.17 21.34 2.82
CA HIS A 548 -8.10 21.37 1.83
C HIS A 548 -8.53 22.11 0.57
N ASP A 549 -9.81 22.06 0.19
CA ASP A 549 -10.37 22.95 -0.83
C ASP A 549 -10.27 24.41 -0.39
N LEU A 550 -10.59 24.73 0.88
CA LEU A 550 -10.42 26.08 1.44
C LEU A 550 -8.95 26.52 1.57
N THR A 551 -8.04 25.60 1.91
CA THR A 551 -6.60 25.89 2.08
C THR A 551 -5.92 26.00 0.72
N ALA A 552 -6.27 25.15 -0.24
CA ALA A 552 -5.85 25.26 -1.65
C ALA A 552 -6.47 26.49 -2.32
N GLN A 553 -7.69 26.88 -1.93
CA GLN A 553 -8.26 28.18 -2.28
C GLN A 553 -7.49 29.32 -1.60
N SER A 554 -7.00 29.16 -0.37
CA SER A 554 -6.20 30.19 0.31
C SER A 554 -4.77 30.32 -0.25
N GLU A 555 -4.14 29.22 -0.69
CA GLU A 555 -2.86 29.22 -1.41
C GLU A 555 -3.05 29.80 -2.81
N LYS A 556 -4.12 29.41 -3.53
CA LYS A 556 -4.52 30.07 -4.78
C LYS A 556 -4.93 31.52 -4.59
N PHE A 557 -5.46 31.92 -3.43
CA PHE A 557 -5.83 33.30 -3.12
C PHE A 557 -4.62 34.14 -2.71
N LEU A 558 -3.61 33.54 -2.06
CA LEU A 558 -2.30 34.18 -1.84
C LEU A 558 -1.55 34.34 -3.16
N ASP A 559 -1.54 33.31 -4.01
CA ASP A 559 -0.95 33.37 -5.35
C ASP A 559 -1.73 34.32 -6.26
N PHE A 560 -3.06 34.33 -6.20
CA PHE A 560 -3.90 35.30 -6.91
C PHE A 560 -3.66 36.71 -6.38
N LYS A 561 -3.53 36.94 -5.07
CA LYS A 561 -3.25 38.27 -4.50
C LYS A 561 -1.83 38.76 -4.85
N ASN A 562 -0.86 37.86 -4.92
CA ASN A 562 0.51 38.16 -5.34
C ASN A 562 0.60 38.42 -6.84
N ASN A 563 -0.13 37.67 -7.66
CA ASN A 563 -0.20 37.86 -9.12
C ASN A 563 -1.10 39.05 -9.51
N PHE A 564 -2.16 39.36 -8.75
CA PHE A 564 -3.05 40.50 -8.98
C PHE A 564 -2.36 41.82 -8.62
N LYS A 565 -1.47 41.84 -7.61
CA LYS A 565 -0.61 43.00 -7.34
C LYS A 565 0.45 43.23 -8.43
N ALA A 566 0.87 42.19 -9.14
CA ALA A 566 1.78 42.31 -10.28
C ALA A 566 1.06 42.70 -11.59
N ALA A 567 -0.22 42.33 -11.74
CA ALA A 567 -1.00 42.55 -12.96
C ALA A 567 -1.75 43.89 -13.02
N VAL A 568 -1.87 44.64 -11.92
CA VAL A 568 -2.53 45.96 -11.92
C VAL A 568 -1.49 47.08 -11.99
N ARG A 569 -1.03 47.37 -13.21
CA ARG A 569 -0.78 48.75 -13.67
C ARG A 569 -1.63 49.01 -14.91
N PRO A 570 -2.20 50.23 -15.06
CA PRO A 570 -3.36 50.45 -15.89
C PRO A 570 -2.99 50.69 -17.35
N GLY A 571 -3.68 50.02 -18.27
CA GLY A 571 -3.51 50.26 -19.70
C GLY A 571 -4.50 49.47 -20.56
N ALA A 572 -5.66 50.09 -20.78
CA ALA A 572 -6.55 49.94 -21.94
C ALA A 572 -7.26 48.58 -22.19
N CYS A 573 -8.58 48.62 -21.94
CA CYS A 573 -9.71 48.20 -22.80
C CYS A 573 -9.53 47.02 -23.79
N VAL A 574 -10.46 46.06 -23.73
CA VAL A 574 -11.47 45.72 -24.77
C VAL A 574 -12.34 44.53 -24.28
N ASP A 575 -13.60 44.56 -24.71
CA ASP A 575 -14.83 43.87 -24.28
C ASP A 575 -14.90 42.31 -24.36
N PRO A 576 -15.93 41.67 -23.74
CA PRO A 576 -16.11 40.22 -23.66
C PRO A 576 -17.10 39.65 -24.71
N CYS A 577 -16.87 38.41 -25.16
CA CYS A 577 -17.86 37.50 -25.78
C CYS A 577 -17.43 36.06 -25.47
N GLU A 578 -18.21 35.31 -24.68
CA GLU A 578 -19.28 34.37 -25.07
C GLU A 578 -18.76 32.92 -25.07
N GLU A 579 -19.16 32.15 -24.06
CA GLU A 579 -19.25 30.68 -24.13
C GLU A 579 -20.67 30.29 -23.69
N GLN A 580 -21.47 29.82 -24.64
CA GLN A 580 -22.70 29.08 -24.40
C GLN A 580 -22.40 27.57 -24.45
N ASP A 581 -22.61 26.94 -23.30
CA ASP A 581 -23.45 25.76 -23.08
C ASP A 581 -23.94 24.99 -24.33
N GLU A 582 -23.59 23.71 -24.44
CA GLU A 582 -24.55 22.68 -24.90
C GLU A 582 -24.38 21.36 -24.14
N ARG A 583 -25.46 21.03 -23.41
CA ARG A 583 -25.80 19.72 -22.88
C ARG A 583 -26.38 18.88 -24.01
N PHE A 584 -26.10 17.57 -24.04
CA PHE A 584 -26.99 16.61 -24.69
C PHE A 584 -27.30 15.40 -23.82
N SER A 585 -28.60 15.21 -23.64
CA SER A 585 -29.31 14.15 -22.92
C SER A 585 -29.57 12.93 -23.80
N PHE A 586 -29.74 11.78 -23.15
CA PHE A 586 -30.26 10.53 -23.70
C PHE A 586 -31.72 10.63 -24.16
N ASN A 587 -32.07 9.99 -25.28
CA ASN A 587 -33.02 8.86 -25.35
C ASN A 587 -33.43 8.55 -26.80
N SER A 588 -33.20 7.30 -27.22
CA SER A 588 -34.16 6.40 -27.91
C SER A 588 -33.48 5.06 -28.17
#